data_AF-A0A519E3S6-F1
#
_entry.id   AF-A0A519E3S6-F1
#
_cell.length_a   1.000
_cell.length_b   1.000
_cell.length_c   1.000
_cell.angle_alpha   90.00
_cell.angle_beta   90.00
_cell.angle_gamma   90.00
#
_symmetry.space_group_name_H-M   'P 1'
#
loop_
_entity.id
_entity.type
_entity.pdbx_description
1 polymer ?
#
loop_
_entity_poly.entity_id
_entity_poly.type
_entity_poly.pdbx_seq_one_letter_code
_entity_poly.pdbx_strand_id
1 'polypeptide(L)'
;MTTQSQREADRPPVEAWQAQGLYPFPREPETSVELLERQLFDQVAWHLSRFHPVFRTLAPEAVALQFRVLRQAVECGPEELQVLLMEVLNLPAEERQMMAELLKDVSLSSVIRESHVVTQRLQLLDGLETLLFDKQLQPHVRERGELHPIVARNPWLFGDEFALSVDNRSLTEVLRKHQELLGSEVQIDQPPVGSNEKLAIIDLMFSRATRRHKPSTLEHLVVELKAPRVKISEDEIDQINRYAKRVSRDERFRGVEVKWSFWLVGRELAKGALDYAELERQVHLPYNFSVRVTTWAEVIDENRARLQFLQETLDYKASRQTGLKHLQRRYPDCLGEVVQRAREPQSTYARAG
;
A
#
# COMPACT_ATOMS: atom_id res chain seq x y z
N MET A 1 44.58 -59.86 -13.33
CA MET A 1 44.12 -59.27 -14.61
C MET A 1 42.64 -58.96 -14.45
N THR A 2 42.28 -58.04 -13.56
CA THR A 2 42.12 -56.58 -13.80
C THR A 2 41.03 -56.29 -14.84
N THR A 3 39.78 -56.32 -14.38
CA THR A 3 38.64 -55.64 -15.02
C THR A 3 37.95 -54.78 -13.96
N GLN A 4 38.70 -53.88 -13.35
CA GLN A 4 38.12 -52.65 -12.80
C GLN A 4 37.78 -51.76 -13.99
N SER A 5 36.62 -52.03 -14.60
CA SER A 5 35.98 -51.04 -15.46
C SER A 5 35.65 -49.84 -14.58
N GLN A 6 36.32 -48.73 -14.86
CA GLN A 6 36.14 -47.44 -14.21
C GLN A 6 34.66 -47.06 -14.22
N ARG A 7 33.98 -47.19 -13.07
CA ARG A 7 32.86 -46.30 -12.75
C ARG A 7 33.49 -45.01 -12.25
N GLU A 8 34.00 -44.21 -13.18
CA GLU A 8 34.30 -42.81 -12.90
C GLU A 8 33.00 -42.20 -12.36
N ALA A 9 33.06 -41.61 -11.16
CA ALA A 9 31.88 -41.01 -10.55
C ALA A 9 31.30 -40.01 -11.55
N ASP A 10 30.09 -40.33 -11.98
CA ASP A 10 29.38 -39.69 -13.07
C ASP A 10 28.95 -38.30 -12.55
N ARG A 11 29.88 -37.34 -12.64
CA ARG A 11 29.78 -36.03 -12.01
C ARG A 11 29.17 -35.02 -13.00
N PRO A 12 28.27 -34.15 -12.53
CA PRO A 12 27.75 -33.05 -13.35
C PRO A 12 28.90 -32.17 -13.91
N PRO A 13 28.92 -31.88 -15.23
CA PRO A 13 29.98 -31.08 -15.87
C PRO A 13 29.76 -29.57 -15.65
N VAL A 14 29.71 -29.14 -14.38
CA VAL A 14 29.38 -27.76 -13.99
C VAL A 14 30.35 -26.74 -14.59
N GLU A 15 31.66 -27.02 -14.57
CA GLU A 15 32.69 -26.14 -15.13
C GLU A 15 32.48 -25.87 -16.63
N ALA A 16 32.04 -26.88 -17.38
CA ALA A 16 31.74 -26.72 -18.80
C ALA A 16 30.50 -25.84 -19.02
N TRP A 17 29.46 -25.98 -18.19
CA TRP A 17 28.29 -25.11 -18.25
C TRP A 17 28.59 -23.67 -17.86
N GLN A 18 29.49 -23.46 -16.90
CA GLN A 18 29.97 -22.12 -16.52
C GLN A 18 30.76 -21.48 -17.66
N ALA A 19 31.69 -22.22 -18.26
CA ALA A 19 32.49 -21.75 -19.39
C ALA A 19 31.64 -21.37 -20.62
N GLN A 20 30.51 -22.04 -20.81
CA GLN A 20 29.55 -21.76 -21.89
C GLN A 20 28.48 -20.71 -21.53
N GLY A 21 28.48 -20.18 -20.30
CA GLY A 21 27.48 -19.22 -19.84
C GLY A 21 26.07 -19.81 -19.64
N LEU A 22 25.94 -21.14 -19.54
CA LEU A 22 24.67 -21.84 -19.37
C LEU A 22 24.29 -22.02 -17.89
N TYR A 23 25.28 -22.02 -17.00
CA TYR A 23 25.07 -22.27 -15.58
C TYR A 23 24.30 -21.12 -14.91
N PRO A 24 23.16 -21.38 -14.24
CA PRO A 24 22.25 -20.32 -13.82
C PRO A 24 22.62 -19.68 -12.47
N PHE A 25 23.69 -20.11 -11.80
CA PHE A 25 24.14 -19.54 -10.52
C PHE A 25 25.39 -18.66 -10.70
N PRO A 26 25.29 -17.34 -10.53
CA PRO A 26 26.40 -16.40 -10.81
C PRO A 26 27.35 -16.17 -9.62
N ARG A 27 26.94 -16.51 -8.40
CA ARG A 27 27.70 -16.30 -7.14
C ARG A 27 27.96 -17.63 -6.45
N GLU A 28 28.88 -17.68 -5.50
CA GLU A 28 29.05 -18.84 -4.60
C GLU A 28 27.87 -18.97 -3.61
N PRO A 29 27.57 -20.16 -3.07
CA PRO A 29 26.49 -20.34 -2.11
C PRO A 29 26.89 -19.75 -0.75
N GLU A 30 26.00 -18.98 -0.14
CA GLU A 30 26.20 -18.33 1.16
C GLU A 30 25.63 -19.16 2.31
N THR A 31 24.70 -20.08 2.01
CA THR A 31 24.01 -20.91 3.02
C THR A 31 24.05 -22.40 2.68
N SER A 32 23.82 -23.24 3.69
CA SER A 32 23.72 -24.69 3.51
C SER A 32 22.51 -25.11 2.66
N VAL A 33 21.45 -24.30 2.66
CA VAL A 33 20.26 -24.52 1.83
C VAL A 33 20.58 -24.25 0.36
N GLU A 34 21.21 -23.10 0.06
CA GLU A 34 21.64 -22.78 -1.31
C GLU A 34 22.61 -23.82 -1.87
N LEU A 35 23.49 -24.39 -1.02
CA LEU A 35 24.37 -25.49 -1.42
C LEU A 35 23.58 -26.74 -1.82
N LEU A 36 22.56 -27.11 -1.04
CA LEU A 36 21.71 -28.28 -1.29
C LEU A 36 20.88 -28.09 -2.58
N GLU A 37 20.31 -26.90 -2.79
CA GLU A 37 19.57 -26.52 -3.99
C GLU A 37 20.44 -26.65 -5.25
N ARG A 38 21.68 -26.16 -5.20
CA ARG A 38 22.63 -26.30 -6.31
C ARG A 38 22.99 -27.74 -6.60
N GLN A 39 23.23 -28.55 -5.57
CA GLN A 39 23.53 -29.98 -5.76
C GLN A 39 22.35 -30.71 -6.40
N LEU A 40 21.12 -30.42 -5.96
CA LEU A 40 19.92 -30.98 -6.57
C LEU A 40 19.77 -30.54 -8.03
N PHE A 41 19.96 -29.24 -8.29
CA PHE A 41 19.98 -28.70 -9.65
C PHE A 41 21.01 -29.41 -10.52
N ASP A 42 22.27 -29.50 -10.08
CA ASP A 42 23.38 -30.07 -10.85
C ASP A 42 23.08 -31.52 -11.25
N GLN A 43 22.53 -32.31 -10.32
CA GLN A 43 22.15 -33.70 -10.57
C GLN A 43 21.01 -33.82 -11.57
N VAL A 44 19.95 -33.02 -11.41
CA VAL A 44 18.78 -33.07 -12.31
C VAL A 44 19.14 -32.52 -13.70
N ALA A 45 19.86 -31.41 -13.79
CA ALA A 45 20.34 -30.82 -15.04
C ALA A 45 21.24 -31.79 -15.80
N TRP A 46 22.13 -32.49 -15.07
CA TRP A 46 23.02 -33.47 -15.64
C TRP A 46 22.25 -34.69 -16.17
N HIS A 47 21.29 -35.21 -15.39
CA HIS A 47 20.41 -36.29 -15.83
C HIS A 47 19.62 -35.91 -17.08
N LEU A 48 19.06 -34.70 -17.14
CA LEU A 48 18.32 -34.20 -18.31
C LEU A 48 19.23 -34.08 -19.55
N SER A 49 20.41 -33.47 -19.41
CA SER A 49 21.37 -33.31 -20.51
C SER A 49 21.86 -34.65 -21.08
N ARG A 50 21.94 -35.68 -20.23
CA ARG A 50 22.41 -37.01 -20.62
C ARG A 50 21.31 -37.85 -21.23
N PHE A 51 20.13 -37.91 -20.61
CA PHE A 51 19.11 -38.90 -20.94
C PHE A 51 17.96 -38.36 -21.79
N HIS A 52 17.85 -37.04 -21.96
CA HIS A 52 16.82 -36.46 -22.82
C HIS A 52 17.41 -36.06 -24.19
N PRO A 53 17.11 -36.77 -25.29
CA PRO A 53 17.76 -36.57 -26.59
C PRO A 53 17.65 -35.12 -27.11
N VAL A 54 16.53 -34.46 -26.81
CA VAL A 54 16.25 -33.09 -27.24
C VAL A 54 17.27 -32.09 -26.68
N PHE A 55 17.78 -32.28 -25.46
CA PHE A 55 18.73 -31.33 -24.84
C PHE A 55 20.07 -31.26 -25.59
N ARG A 56 20.43 -32.33 -26.32
CA ARG A 56 21.67 -32.38 -27.10
C ARG A 56 21.57 -31.65 -28.43
N THR A 57 20.36 -31.34 -28.88
CA THR A 57 20.08 -30.72 -30.17
C THR A 57 19.64 -29.26 -30.05
N LEU A 58 19.44 -28.76 -28.83
CA LEU A 58 19.02 -27.39 -28.58
C LEU A 58 20.16 -26.40 -28.76
N ALA A 59 19.82 -25.20 -29.22
CA ALA A 59 20.74 -24.07 -29.20
C ALA A 59 21.12 -23.69 -27.76
N PRO A 60 22.31 -23.13 -27.52
CA PRO A 60 22.79 -22.75 -26.19
C PRO A 60 21.79 -21.87 -25.41
N GLU A 61 21.10 -20.95 -26.09
CA GLU A 61 20.11 -20.06 -25.48
C GLU A 61 18.90 -20.83 -24.92
N ALA A 62 18.46 -21.86 -25.63
CA ALA A 62 17.34 -22.71 -25.19
C ALA A 62 17.75 -23.60 -24.01
N VAL A 63 18.98 -24.09 -23.98
CA VAL A 63 19.53 -24.84 -22.83
C VAL A 63 19.65 -23.92 -21.61
N ALA A 64 20.16 -22.70 -21.79
CA ALA A 64 20.25 -21.70 -20.73
C ALA A 64 18.87 -21.35 -20.15
N LEU A 65 17.84 -21.21 -21.00
CA LEU A 65 16.46 -20.99 -20.56
C LEU A 65 15.95 -22.17 -19.73
N GLN A 66 16.12 -23.41 -20.20
CA GLN A 66 15.69 -24.61 -19.48
C GLN A 66 16.40 -24.77 -18.14
N PHE A 67 17.69 -24.41 -18.06
CA PHE A 67 18.44 -24.42 -16.81
C PHE A 67 17.93 -23.35 -15.84
N ARG A 68 17.55 -22.16 -16.31
CA ARG A 68 16.92 -21.15 -15.45
C ARG A 68 15.56 -21.62 -14.92
N VAL A 69 14.74 -22.26 -15.76
CA VAL A 69 13.45 -22.84 -15.35
C VAL A 69 13.67 -23.95 -14.31
N LEU A 70 14.62 -24.84 -14.54
CA LEU A 70 14.95 -25.91 -13.59
C LEU A 70 15.47 -25.37 -12.26
N ARG A 71 16.34 -24.36 -12.29
CA ARG A 71 16.79 -23.65 -11.08
C ARG A 71 15.59 -23.10 -10.30
N GLN A 72 14.67 -22.41 -10.98
CA GLN A 72 13.48 -21.85 -10.35
C GLN A 72 12.59 -22.92 -9.72
N ALA A 73 12.44 -24.09 -10.37
CA ALA A 73 11.66 -25.21 -9.83
C ALA A 73 12.28 -25.79 -8.54
N VAL A 74 13.62 -25.75 -8.45
CA VAL A 74 14.36 -26.22 -7.27
C VAL A 74 14.26 -25.21 -6.12
N GLU A 75 14.34 -23.91 -6.40
CA GLU A 75 14.32 -22.84 -5.38
C GLU A 75 12.91 -22.56 -4.82
N CYS A 76 11.89 -22.49 -5.68
CA CYS A 76 10.52 -22.11 -5.29
C CYS A 76 9.53 -23.28 -5.24
N GLY A 77 9.98 -24.48 -5.59
CA GLY A 77 9.13 -25.65 -5.76
C GLY A 77 8.43 -25.69 -7.13
N PRO A 78 8.09 -26.89 -7.62
CA PRO A 78 7.54 -27.09 -8.96
C PRO A 78 6.13 -26.52 -9.12
N GLU A 79 5.35 -26.46 -8.05
CA GLU A 79 3.94 -26.06 -8.05
C GLU A 79 3.78 -24.56 -8.36
N GLU A 80 4.55 -23.70 -7.70
CA GLU A 80 4.52 -22.24 -7.94
C GLU A 80 4.94 -21.89 -9.37
N LEU A 81 6.01 -22.54 -9.86
CA LEU A 81 6.48 -22.37 -11.23
C LEU A 81 5.47 -22.87 -12.27
N GLN A 82 4.83 -24.01 -12.00
CA GLN A 82 3.81 -24.57 -12.88
C GLN A 82 2.64 -23.60 -13.06
N VAL A 83 2.16 -22.98 -11.97
CA VAL A 83 1.09 -21.97 -12.05
C VAL A 83 1.51 -20.80 -12.94
N LEU A 84 2.69 -20.22 -12.70
CA LEU A 84 3.17 -19.07 -13.49
C LEU A 84 3.33 -19.38 -14.98
N LEU A 85 3.90 -20.54 -15.31
CA LEU A 85 4.07 -20.96 -16.69
C LEU A 85 2.72 -21.27 -17.36
N MET A 86 1.80 -21.90 -16.64
CA MET A 86 0.46 -22.19 -17.17
C MET A 86 -0.31 -20.90 -17.48
N GLU A 87 -0.24 -19.88 -16.62
CA GLU A 87 -0.89 -18.59 -16.88
C GLU A 87 -0.39 -17.98 -18.19
N VAL A 88 0.93 -17.93 -18.41
CA VAL A 88 1.52 -17.38 -19.65
C VAL A 88 1.15 -18.22 -20.89
N LEU A 89 1.14 -19.55 -20.76
CA LEU A 89 0.82 -20.45 -21.88
C LEU A 89 -0.67 -20.43 -22.26
N ASN A 90 -1.55 -20.20 -21.29
CA ASN A 90 -3.00 -20.14 -21.49
C ASN A 90 -3.50 -18.79 -22.02
N LEU A 91 -2.67 -17.74 -22.00
CA LEU A 91 -3.04 -16.43 -22.57
C LEU A 91 -3.49 -16.59 -24.03
N PRO A 92 -4.62 -15.97 -24.46
CA PRO A 92 -5.01 -15.86 -25.86
C PRO A 92 -3.89 -15.28 -26.74
N ALA A 93 -3.91 -15.60 -28.04
CA ALA A 93 -2.87 -15.16 -28.97
C ALA A 93 -2.70 -13.63 -29.01
N GLU A 94 -3.80 -12.89 -28.97
CA GLU A 94 -3.81 -11.42 -28.92
C GLU A 94 -3.16 -10.89 -27.64
N GLU A 95 -3.49 -11.45 -26.48
CA GLU A 95 -2.92 -11.05 -25.19
C GLU A 95 -1.43 -11.38 -25.08
N ARG A 96 -0.99 -12.52 -25.63
CA ARG A 96 0.45 -12.84 -25.70
C ARG A 96 1.22 -11.85 -26.55
N GLN A 97 0.65 -11.42 -27.69
CA GLN A 97 1.27 -10.41 -28.54
C GLN A 97 1.35 -9.07 -27.81
N MET A 98 0.28 -8.66 -27.15
CA MET A 98 0.24 -7.44 -26.34
C MET A 98 1.27 -7.49 -25.20
N MET A 99 1.40 -8.62 -24.49
CA MET A 99 2.41 -8.81 -23.45
C MET A 99 3.83 -8.71 -24.03
N ALA A 100 4.10 -9.34 -25.17
CA ALA A 100 5.40 -9.28 -25.82
C ALA A 100 5.77 -7.86 -26.28
N GLU A 101 4.78 -7.07 -26.73
CA GLU A 101 4.97 -5.66 -27.08
C GLU A 101 5.21 -4.78 -25.84
N LEU A 102 4.41 -4.94 -24.79
CA LEU A 102 4.56 -4.20 -23.53
C LEU A 102 5.95 -4.42 -22.91
N LEU A 103 6.45 -5.67 -22.95
CA LEU A 103 7.75 -6.03 -22.38
C LEU A 103 8.95 -5.50 -23.15
N LYS A 104 8.76 -4.88 -24.34
CA LYS A 104 9.85 -4.16 -25.03
C LYS A 104 10.21 -2.86 -24.33
N ASP A 105 9.21 -2.19 -23.75
CA ASP A 105 9.35 -0.84 -23.21
C ASP A 105 9.24 -0.79 -21.67
N VAL A 106 8.62 -1.80 -21.04
CA VAL A 106 8.37 -1.85 -19.60
C VAL A 106 8.80 -3.19 -19.01
N SER A 107 9.41 -3.18 -17.82
CA SER A 107 9.75 -4.43 -17.13
C SER A 107 8.50 -5.14 -16.58
N LEU A 108 8.45 -6.48 -16.67
CA LEU A 108 7.39 -7.28 -16.06
C LEU A 108 7.23 -6.98 -14.55
N SER A 109 8.36 -6.72 -13.86
CA SER A 109 8.36 -6.37 -12.44
C SER A 109 7.64 -5.04 -12.15
N SER A 110 7.71 -4.08 -13.08
CA SER A 110 6.98 -2.81 -12.97
C SER A 110 5.48 -3.05 -13.18
N VAL A 111 5.11 -3.83 -14.20
CA VAL A 111 3.71 -4.17 -14.49
C VAL A 111 3.05 -4.85 -13.29
N ILE A 112 3.70 -5.88 -12.74
CA ILE A 112 3.20 -6.61 -11.57
C ILE A 112 3.06 -5.66 -10.36
N ARG A 113 4.05 -4.78 -10.14
CA ARG A 113 4.03 -3.82 -9.03
C ARG A 113 2.84 -2.86 -9.13
N GLU A 114 2.59 -2.29 -10.30
CA GLU A 114 1.48 -1.36 -10.52
C GLU A 114 0.12 -2.07 -10.36
N SER A 115 -0.04 -3.26 -10.96
CA SER A 115 -1.25 -4.07 -10.77
C SER A 115 -1.49 -4.39 -9.28
N HIS A 116 -0.44 -4.75 -8.56
CA HIS A 116 -0.53 -5.03 -7.14
C HIS A 116 -0.88 -3.79 -6.31
N VAL A 117 -0.34 -2.61 -6.62
CA VAL A 117 -0.72 -1.36 -5.97
C VAL A 117 -2.22 -1.11 -6.12
N VAL A 118 -2.78 -1.28 -7.31
CA VAL A 118 -4.22 -1.12 -7.55
C VAL A 118 -5.03 -2.10 -6.71
N THR A 119 -4.67 -3.38 -6.71
CA THR A 119 -5.36 -4.40 -5.90
C THR A 119 -5.30 -4.08 -4.40
N GLN A 120 -4.13 -3.66 -3.89
CA GLN A 120 -3.98 -3.28 -2.48
C GLN A 120 -4.87 -2.08 -2.12
N ARG A 121 -4.98 -1.09 -3.00
CA ARG A 121 -5.84 0.07 -2.80
C ARG A 121 -7.32 -0.32 -2.75
N LEU A 122 -7.79 -1.17 -3.66
CA LEU A 122 -9.16 -1.70 -3.64
C LEU A 122 -9.44 -2.49 -2.35
N GLN A 123 -8.51 -3.35 -1.93
CA GLN A 123 -8.61 -4.09 -0.67
C GLN A 123 -8.62 -3.16 0.56
N LEU A 124 -7.85 -2.08 0.53
CA LEU A 124 -7.87 -1.06 1.58
C LEU A 124 -9.24 -0.39 1.68
N LEU A 125 -9.86 -0.02 0.55
CA LEU A 125 -11.19 0.60 0.53
C LEU A 125 -12.25 -0.34 1.09
N ASP A 126 -12.25 -1.61 0.66
CA ASP A 126 -13.15 -2.65 1.19
C ASP A 126 -12.96 -2.84 2.71
N GLY A 127 -11.71 -2.83 3.15
CA GLY A 127 -11.34 -2.96 4.55
C GLY A 127 -11.78 -1.76 5.39
N LEU A 128 -11.53 -0.54 4.91
CA LEU A 128 -11.95 0.70 5.57
C LEU A 128 -13.47 0.79 5.69
N GLU A 129 -14.18 0.49 4.61
CA GLU A 129 -15.65 0.44 4.62
C GLU A 129 -16.16 -0.54 5.68
N THR A 130 -15.59 -1.74 5.73
CA THR A 130 -15.94 -2.75 6.74
C THR A 130 -15.64 -2.24 8.15
N LEU A 131 -14.45 -1.69 8.37
CA LEU A 131 -13.99 -1.18 9.68
C LEU A 131 -14.90 -0.04 10.19
N LEU A 132 -15.33 0.85 9.31
CA LEU A 132 -16.06 2.07 9.64
C LEU A 132 -17.57 1.89 9.75
N PHE A 133 -18.15 0.90 9.07
CA PHE A 133 -19.60 0.72 8.98
C PHE A 133 -20.13 -0.61 9.56
N ASP A 134 -19.27 -1.58 9.86
CA ASP A 134 -19.70 -2.81 10.54
C ASP A 134 -20.07 -2.54 12.01
N LYS A 135 -21.25 -3.02 12.43
CA LYS A 135 -21.80 -2.73 13.77
C LYS A 135 -20.97 -3.30 14.92
N GLN A 136 -20.21 -4.37 14.67
CA GLN A 136 -19.35 -4.99 15.69
C GLN A 136 -17.97 -4.34 15.72
N LEU A 137 -17.43 -3.91 14.57
CA LEU A 137 -16.11 -3.31 14.50
C LEU A 137 -16.10 -1.80 14.78
N GLN A 138 -17.00 -1.05 14.13
CA GLN A 138 -17.08 0.41 14.19
C GLN A 138 -16.99 0.97 15.62
N PRO A 139 -17.62 0.34 16.65
CA PRO A 139 -17.49 0.85 17.99
C PRO A 139 -16.03 0.81 18.49
N HIS A 140 -15.24 -0.19 18.13
CA HIS A 140 -13.89 -0.35 18.69
C HIS A 140 -12.82 0.43 17.94
N VAL A 141 -13.19 1.12 16.85
CA VAL A 141 -12.29 1.95 16.05
C VAL A 141 -12.15 3.31 16.70
N ARG A 142 -10.92 3.65 17.08
CA ARG A 142 -10.54 4.97 17.57
C ARG A 142 -9.88 5.73 16.44
N GLU A 143 -10.06 7.04 16.47
CA GLU A 143 -9.39 7.98 15.57
C GLU A 143 -7.88 7.79 15.60
N ARG A 144 -7.27 7.85 16.79
CA ARG A 144 -5.81 7.81 16.96
C ARG A 144 -5.22 6.40 16.98
N GLY A 145 -5.98 5.44 17.50
CA GLY A 145 -5.52 4.06 17.63
C GLY A 145 -5.35 3.42 16.26
N GLU A 146 -6.40 3.46 15.45
CA GLU A 146 -6.48 2.62 14.27
C GLU A 146 -6.66 3.44 12.98
N LEU A 147 -7.54 4.44 12.99
CA LEU A 147 -7.85 5.18 11.77
C LEU A 147 -6.67 6.03 11.29
N HIS A 148 -6.05 6.80 12.18
CA HIS A 148 -4.93 7.68 11.85
C HIS A 148 -3.73 6.94 11.26
N PRO A 149 -3.18 5.85 11.87
CA PRO A 149 -2.06 5.12 11.27
C PRO A 149 -2.36 4.54 9.88
N ILE A 150 -3.60 4.08 9.66
CA ILE A 150 -4.01 3.56 8.35
C ILE A 150 -3.99 4.69 7.33
N VAL A 151 -4.60 5.82 7.64
CA VAL A 151 -4.74 6.94 6.69
C VAL A 151 -3.39 7.64 6.46
N ALA A 152 -2.52 7.76 7.48
CA ALA A 152 -1.16 8.30 7.35
C ALA A 152 -0.32 7.57 6.30
N ARG A 153 -0.46 6.24 6.26
CA ARG A 153 0.24 5.37 5.32
C ARG A 153 -0.42 5.33 3.94
N ASN A 154 -1.57 6.00 3.76
CA ASN A 154 -2.34 6.04 2.51
C ASN A 154 -2.78 7.46 2.13
N PRO A 155 -1.86 8.40 1.90
CA PRO A 155 -2.21 9.77 1.47
C PRO A 155 -3.03 9.83 0.19
N TRP A 156 -2.88 8.82 -0.68
CA TRP A 156 -3.58 8.70 -1.97
C TRP A 156 -5.12 8.72 -1.85
N LEU A 157 -5.65 8.40 -0.66
CA LEU A 157 -7.07 8.52 -0.33
C LEU A 157 -7.61 9.93 -0.63
N PHE A 158 -6.78 10.95 -0.50
CA PHE A 158 -7.15 12.36 -0.73
C PHE A 158 -6.67 12.92 -2.07
N GLY A 159 -6.08 12.08 -2.92
CA GLY A 159 -5.55 12.44 -4.23
C GLY A 159 -4.24 11.70 -4.50
N ASP A 160 -4.08 11.12 -5.69
CA ASP A 160 -2.87 10.39 -6.08
C ASP A 160 -1.62 11.26 -6.01
N GLU A 161 -1.80 12.55 -6.22
CA GLU A 161 -0.80 13.58 -5.98
C GLU A 161 -0.12 13.52 -4.60
N PHE A 162 -0.87 13.21 -3.55
CA PHE A 162 -0.36 13.23 -2.19
C PHE A 162 0.38 11.95 -1.83
N ALA A 163 0.34 10.92 -2.69
CA ALA A 163 1.07 9.67 -2.48
C ALA A 163 2.60 9.88 -2.44
N LEU A 164 3.10 10.93 -3.09
CA LEU A 164 4.53 11.30 -3.13
C LEU A 164 4.86 12.46 -2.19
N SER A 165 4.11 12.60 -1.09
CA SER A 165 4.30 13.71 -0.16
C SER A 165 5.73 13.74 0.41
N VAL A 166 6.26 14.95 0.57
CA VAL A 166 7.60 15.19 1.13
C VAL A 166 7.43 15.81 2.51
N ASP A 167 8.12 15.25 3.52
CA ASP A 167 8.21 15.83 4.85
C ASP A 167 8.74 17.27 4.76
N ASN A 168 7.97 18.24 5.28
CA ASN A 168 8.34 19.65 5.24
C ASN A 168 8.45 20.23 6.64
N ARG A 169 9.69 20.44 7.11
CA ARG A 169 9.98 20.97 8.45
C ARG A 169 9.33 22.33 8.73
N SER A 170 9.29 23.25 7.76
CA SER A 170 8.69 24.57 7.98
C SER A 170 7.19 24.48 8.21
N LEU A 171 6.57 23.47 7.60
CA LEU A 171 5.15 23.21 7.67
C LEU A 171 4.79 22.54 9.01
N THR A 172 5.56 21.52 9.41
CA THR A 172 5.55 20.92 10.76
C THR A 172 5.58 22.01 11.84
N GLU A 173 6.49 22.99 11.74
CA GLU A 173 6.59 24.08 12.72
C GLU A 173 5.42 25.07 12.74
N VAL A 174 4.75 25.30 11.59
CA VAL A 174 3.57 26.17 11.53
C VAL A 174 2.39 25.50 12.21
N LEU A 175 2.20 24.20 11.96
CA LEU A 175 1.14 23.46 12.62
C LEU A 175 1.36 23.43 14.14
N ARG A 176 2.59 23.18 14.60
CA ARG A 176 2.93 23.26 16.04
C ARG A 176 2.50 24.57 16.68
N LYS A 177 2.75 25.68 15.99
CA LYS A 177 2.46 27.04 16.47
C LYS A 177 0.96 27.32 16.58
N HIS A 178 0.14 26.73 15.70
CA HIS A 178 -1.31 26.95 15.66
C HIS A 178 -2.11 25.77 16.21
N GLN A 179 -1.47 24.77 16.80
CA GLN A 179 -2.08 23.53 17.26
C GLN A 179 -3.03 23.71 18.45
N GLU A 180 -2.78 24.68 19.34
CA GLU A 180 -3.62 24.96 20.52
C GLU A 180 -5.08 25.26 20.15
N LEU A 181 -5.34 25.66 18.90
CA LEU A 181 -6.67 25.93 18.36
C LEU A 181 -7.49 24.68 18.05
N LEU A 182 -6.80 23.56 17.85
CA LEU A 182 -7.39 22.24 17.74
C LEU A 182 -7.63 21.63 19.13
N GLY A 183 -7.16 22.28 20.21
CA GLY A 183 -7.61 22.05 21.57
C GLY A 183 -6.73 21.18 22.47
N SER A 184 -5.42 21.00 22.20
CA SER A 184 -4.48 20.30 23.13
C SER A 184 -2.98 20.55 22.82
N GLU A 185 -2.10 20.55 23.86
CA GLU A 185 -0.63 20.74 23.83
C GLU A 185 0.18 19.48 23.44
N VAL A 186 0.93 19.43 22.30
CA VAL A 186 1.59 18.16 21.86
C VAL A 186 2.75 18.26 20.83
N GLN A 187 3.49 17.14 20.64
CA GLN A 187 4.61 16.86 19.71
C GLN A 187 4.18 16.38 18.30
N ILE A 188 5.07 16.57 17.31
CA ILE A 188 4.86 16.27 15.88
C ILE A 188 5.84 15.19 15.40
N ASP A 189 5.42 14.35 14.45
CA ASP A 189 6.25 13.38 13.71
C ASP A 189 6.91 12.26 14.55
N GLN A 190 6.28 11.79 15.64
CA GLN A 190 6.75 10.59 16.33
C GLN A 190 5.64 9.55 16.58
N PRO A 191 5.89 8.26 16.31
CA PRO A 191 5.01 7.19 16.79
C PRO A 191 5.05 7.18 18.33
N PRO A 192 3.92 6.94 19.01
CA PRO A 192 3.91 6.91 20.46
C PRO A 192 4.78 5.74 20.95
N VAL A 193 5.88 6.06 21.62
CA VAL A 193 6.62 5.09 22.43
C VAL A 193 5.74 4.79 23.64
N GLY A 194 5.54 3.50 23.92
CA GLY A 194 4.45 3.01 24.75
C GLY A 194 4.26 3.65 26.15
N SER A 195 3.11 3.30 26.72
CA SER A 195 2.57 3.63 28.05
C SER A 195 1.70 4.90 28.11
N ASN A 196 0.39 4.65 28.27
CA ASN A 196 -0.66 5.34 29.05
C ASN A 196 -0.70 6.88 29.24
N GLU A 197 0.14 7.67 28.60
CA GLU A 197 0.05 9.13 28.62
C GLU A 197 -0.82 9.60 27.46
N LYS A 198 -1.89 10.34 27.79
CA LYS A 198 -2.82 10.95 26.85
C LYS A 198 -2.15 12.15 26.16
N LEU A 199 -1.15 11.90 25.34
CA LEU A 199 -0.56 12.92 24.47
C LEU A 199 -1.28 12.90 23.12
N ALA A 200 -1.72 14.07 22.63
CA ALA A 200 -2.53 14.23 21.42
C ALA A 200 -1.72 14.35 20.09
N ILE A 201 -1.73 13.37 19.21
CA ILE A 201 -0.98 13.47 17.94
C ILE A 201 -1.76 14.38 16.96
N ILE A 202 -1.06 15.24 16.21
CA ILE A 202 -1.61 16.13 15.16
C ILE A 202 -2.24 15.32 14.03
N ASP A 203 -3.30 15.90 13.45
CA ASP A 203 -3.96 15.59 12.19
C ASP A 203 -3.02 15.30 11.02
N LEU A 204 -3.49 14.44 10.12
CA LEU A 204 -2.67 13.97 9.01
C LEU A 204 -2.34 15.12 8.06
N MET A 205 -1.05 15.29 7.81
CA MET A 205 -0.55 16.33 6.94
C MET A 205 0.10 15.72 5.71
N PHE A 206 -0.26 16.27 4.55
CA PHE A 206 0.37 15.95 3.29
C PHE A 206 0.78 17.24 2.56
N SER A 207 2.03 17.31 2.15
CA SER A 207 2.61 18.44 1.44
C SER A 207 3.18 18.01 0.10
N ARG A 208 2.96 18.82 -0.94
CA ARG A 208 3.56 18.62 -2.26
C ARG A 208 3.96 19.94 -2.88
N ALA A 209 5.15 19.97 -3.47
CA ALA A 209 5.54 21.04 -4.39
C ALA A 209 5.11 20.70 -5.82
N THR A 210 4.23 21.50 -6.42
CA THR A 210 3.94 21.38 -7.85
C THR A 210 4.86 22.29 -8.65
N ARG A 211 5.64 21.69 -9.56
CA ARG A 211 6.44 22.43 -10.54
C ARG A 211 5.77 22.34 -11.91
N ARG A 212 4.59 22.97 -12.06
CA ARG A 212 3.89 23.03 -13.36
C ARG A 212 4.37 24.22 -14.19
N HIS A 213 5.64 24.23 -14.61
CA HIS A 213 6.27 25.25 -15.49
C HIS A 213 6.07 26.74 -15.08
N LYS A 214 5.60 26.98 -13.86
CA LYS A 214 5.46 28.26 -13.16
C LYS A 214 6.41 28.27 -11.96
N PRO A 215 6.65 29.41 -11.29
CA PRO A 215 7.20 29.41 -9.94
C PRO A 215 6.46 28.34 -9.11
N SER A 216 7.22 27.51 -8.39
CA SER A 216 6.69 26.33 -7.70
C SER A 216 5.50 26.71 -6.81
N THR A 217 4.30 26.24 -7.16
CA THR A 217 3.12 26.42 -6.32
C THR A 217 3.13 25.31 -5.28
N LEU A 218 3.20 25.67 -4.00
CA LEU A 218 3.14 24.69 -2.91
C LEU A 218 1.68 24.38 -2.61
N GLU A 219 1.36 23.09 -2.51
CA GLU A 219 0.04 22.63 -2.11
C GLU A 219 0.18 21.87 -0.79
N HIS A 220 -0.59 22.29 0.20
CA HIS A 220 -0.64 21.67 1.52
C HIS A 220 -2.06 21.17 1.77
N LEU A 221 -2.15 19.90 2.14
CA LEU A 221 -3.35 19.23 2.59
C LEU A 221 -3.21 18.93 4.08
N VAL A 222 -4.19 19.34 4.86
CA VAL A 222 -4.34 19.01 6.27
C VAL A 222 -5.65 18.26 6.43
N VAL A 223 -5.63 17.09 7.08
CA VAL A 223 -6.78 16.22 7.23
C VAL A 223 -7.04 15.96 8.71
N GLU A 224 -8.09 16.59 9.22
CA GLU A 224 -8.67 16.30 10.53
C GLU A 224 -9.57 15.07 10.41
N LEU A 225 -9.32 14.07 11.25
CA LEU A 225 -10.14 12.87 11.33
C LEU A 225 -10.98 12.91 12.59
N LYS A 226 -12.25 12.50 12.50
CA LYS A 226 -13.06 12.18 13.68
C LYS A 226 -13.25 10.68 13.82
N ALA A 227 -13.19 10.20 15.07
CA ALA A 227 -13.52 8.82 15.39
C ALA A 227 -14.89 8.44 14.80
N PRO A 228 -15.09 7.19 14.31
CA PRO A 228 -16.32 6.81 13.63
C PRO A 228 -17.59 6.97 14.48
N ARG A 229 -17.47 6.99 15.81
CA ARG A 229 -18.61 7.20 16.72
C ARG A 229 -18.99 8.68 16.88
N VAL A 230 -18.09 9.59 16.57
CA VAL A 230 -18.27 11.04 16.72
C VAL A 230 -18.90 11.58 15.43
N LYS A 231 -20.01 12.31 15.57
CA LYS A 231 -20.63 13.03 14.46
C LYS A 231 -20.01 14.41 14.35
N ILE A 232 -19.77 14.86 13.12
CA ILE A 232 -19.28 16.23 12.87
C ILE A 232 -20.43 17.22 13.14
N SER A 233 -20.26 18.08 14.13
CA SER A 233 -21.17 19.21 14.42
C SER A 233 -20.65 20.52 13.80
N GLU A 234 -21.46 21.58 13.90
CA GLU A 234 -21.05 22.95 13.54
C GLU A 234 -19.79 23.38 14.28
N ASP A 235 -19.66 23.06 15.58
CA ASP A 235 -18.48 23.42 16.39
C ASP A 235 -17.15 22.93 15.79
N GLU A 236 -17.14 21.71 15.26
CA GLU A 236 -15.96 21.09 14.64
C GLU A 236 -15.64 21.75 13.30
N ILE A 237 -16.67 22.11 12.52
CA ILE A 237 -16.51 22.85 11.25
C ILE A 237 -15.96 24.25 11.53
N ASP A 238 -16.51 24.93 12.54
CA ASP A 238 -16.05 26.23 13.02
C ASP A 238 -14.60 26.18 13.50
N GLN A 239 -14.22 25.10 14.19
CA GLN A 239 -12.86 24.88 14.67
C GLN A 239 -11.87 24.74 13.51
N ILE A 240 -12.13 23.88 12.53
CA ILE A 240 -11.25 23.72 11.37
C ILE A 240 -11.19 24.99 10.53
N ASN A 241 -12.28 25.75 10.42
CA ASN A 241 -12.31 27.05 9.74
C ASN A 241 -11.41 28.10 10.43
N ARG A 242 -11.49 28.21 11.76
CA ARG A 242 -10.60 29.09 12.54
C ARG A 242 -9.14 28.69 12.39
N TYR A 243 -8.87 27.39 12.39
CA TYR A 243 -7.53 26.84 12.20
C TYR A 243 -6.99 27.15 10.80
N ALA A 244 -7.76 26.85 9.76
CA ALA A 244 -7.42 27.11 8.35
C ALA A 244 -7.08 28.59 8.12
N LYS A 245 -7.88 29.50 8.66
CA LYS A 245 -7.67 30.95 8.56
C LYS A 245 -6.37 31.42 9.21
N ARG A 246 -5.92 30.78 10.29
CA ARG A 246 -4.68 31.17 10.99
C ARG A 246 -3.45 30.57 10.33
N VAL A 247 -3.50 29.28 9.98
CA VAL A 247 -2.40 28.58 9.30
C VAL A 247 -2.11 29.20 7.93
N SER A 248 -3.15 29.47 7.13
CA SER A 248 -3.00 30.07 5.79
C SER A 248 -2.43 31.50 5.80
N ARG A 249 -2.48 32.19 6.96
CA ARG A 249 -1.98 33.56 7.17
C ARG A 249 -0.65 33.61 7.91
N ASP A 250 -0.04 32.46 8.21
CA ASP A 250 1.23 32.42 8.92
C ASP A 250 2.32 33.17 8.14
N GLU A 251 3.15 33.92 8.87
CA GLU A 251 4.16 34.81 8.30
C GLU A 251 5.20 34.06 7.46
N ARG A 252 5.48 32.79 7.76
CA ARG A 252 6.46 31.96 7.05
C ARG A 252 6.07 31.67 5.60
N PHE A 253 4.79 31.79 5.26
CA PHE A 253 4.27 31.55 3.91
C PHE A 253 3.90 32.86 3.18
N ARG A 254 4.19 34.03 3.77
CA ARG A 254 4.00 35.32 3.09
C ARG A 254 4.99 35.46 1.93
N GLY A 255 4.47 35.81 0.75
CA GLY A 255 5.29 36.01 -0.46
C GLY A 255 5.54 34.73 -1.27
N VAL A 256 4.99 33.59 -0.86
CA VAL A 256 5.02 32.33 -1.62
C VAL A 256 3.60 31.97 -2.06
N GLU A 257 3.43 31.52 -3.30
CA GLU A 257 2.14 31.04 -3.79
C GLU A 257 1.86 29.65 -3.20
N VAL A 258 1.15 29.63 -2.08
CA VAL A 258 0.74 28.40 -1.37
C VAL A 258 -0.76 28.24 -1.42
N LYS A 259 -1.23 27.07 -1.86
CA LYS A 259 -2.62 26.66 -1.75
C LYS A 259 -2.79 25.70 -0.59
N TRP A 260 -3.77 25.98 0.24
CA TRP A 260 -4.10 25.15 1.38
C TRP A 260 -5.43 24.43 1.17
N SER A 261 -5.50 23.17 1.57
CA SER A 261 -6.73 22.39 1.60
C SER A 261 -6.84 21.77 2.98
N PHE A 262 -7.92 22.04 3.66
CA PHE A 262 -8.23 21.48 4.97
C PHE A 262 -9.43 20.55 4.80
N TRP A 263 -9.30 19.31 5.22
CA TRP A 263 -10.34 18.31 5.12
C TRP A 263 -10.76 17.90 6.53
N LEU A 264 -12.05 17.96 6.82
CA LEU A 264 -12.65 17.40 8.03
C LEU A 264 -13.39 16.13 7.62
N VAL A 265 -12.88 14.98 8.06
CA VAL A 265 -13.38 13.66 7.64
C VAL A 265 -13.97 12.92 8.82
N GLY A 266 -15.24 12.55 8.72
CA GLY A 266 -15.95 11.78 9.73
C GLY A 266 -16.84 10.71 9.12
N ARG A 267 -17.45 9.87 9.96
CA ARG A 267 -18.41 8.88 9.44
C ARG A 267 -19.74 9.53 9.07
N GLU A 268 -20.17 10.53 9.82
CA GLU A 268 -21.51 11.11 9.74
C GLU A 268 -21.51 12.57 10.22
N LEU A 269 -22.34 13.42 9.60
CA LEU A 269 -22.59 14.80 10.04
C LEU A 269 -23.81 14.84 10.98
N ALA A 270 -23.81 15.76 11.93
CA ALA A 270 -25.00 16.13 12.70
C ALA A 270 -25.99 16.88 11.81
N LYS A 271 -27.29 16.87 12.17
CA LYS A 271 -28.36 17.44 11.32
C LYS A 271 -28.12 18.90 10.91
N GLY A 272 -27.71 19.78 11.83
CA GLY A 272 -27.42 21.20 11.52
C GLY A 272 -26.11 21.43 10.76
N ALA A 273 -25.17 20.48 10.86
CA ALA A 273 -23.85 20.60 10.24
C ALA A 273 -23.89 20.40 8.71
N LEU A 274 -24.93 19.75 8.18
CA LEU A 274 -25.03 19.42 6.76
C LEU A 274 -25.28 20.66 5.90
N ASP A 275 -26.30 21.44 6.26
CA ASP A 275 -26.61 22.73 5.62
C ASP A 275 -25.45 23.73 5.80
N TYR A 276 -24.82 23.72 6.98
CA TYR A 276 -23.66 24.55 7.30
C TYR A 276 -22.44 24.22 6.43
N ALA A 277 -22.12 22.93 6.26
CA ALA A 277 -21.06 22.47 5.38
C ALA A 277 -21.31 22.80 3.90
N GLU A 278 -22.56 22.71 3.44
CA GLU A 278 -22.92 23.06 2.06
C GLU A 278 -22.80 24.56 1.81
N LEU A 279 -23.23 25.38 2.77
CA LEU A 279 -23.07 26.84 2.71
C LEU A 279 -21.59 27.24 2.60
N GLU A 280 -20.72 26.66 3.43
CA GLU A 280 -19.26 26.86 3.38
C GLU A 280 -18.68 26.47 2.00
N ARG A 281 -19.18 25.39 1.39
CA ARG A 281 -18.74 24.94 0.06
C ARG A 281 -19.07 25.95 -1.05
N GLN A 282 -20.24 26.58 -0.97
CA GLN A 282 -20.74 27.54 -1.97
C GLN A 282 -20.11 28.93 -1.81
N VAL A 283 -19.73 29.29 -0.58
CA VAL A 283 -19.11 30.57 -0.27
C VAL A 283 -17.62 30.51 -0.65
N HIS A 284 -17.32 30.66 -1.94
CA HIS A 284 -15.96 30.84 -2.45
C HIS A 284 -15.38 32.17 -1.96
N LEU A 285 -14.78 32.17 -0.77
CA LEU A 285 -14.03 33.31 -0.29
C LEU A 285 -12.70 33.40 -1.07
N PRO A 286 -12.21 34.62 -1.37
CA PRO A 286 -10.99 34.83 -2.15
C PRO A 286 -9.72 34.57 -1.31
N TYR A 287 -9.69 33.45 -0.60
CA TYR A 287 -8.56 33.03 0.21
C TYR A 287 -7.71 31.99 -0.53
N ASN A 288 -6.44 31.92 -0.14
CA ASN A 288 -5.50 30.89 -0.58
C ASN A 288 -5.71 29.53 0.11
N PHE A 289 -6.88 29.30 0.73
CA PHE A 289 -7.23 28.06 1.39
C PHE A 289 -8.68 27.63 1.09
N SER A 290 -8.93 26.33 1.15
CA SER A 290 -10.26 25.72 1.13
C SER A 290 -10.46 24.83 2.36
N VAL A 291 -11.70 24.79 2.85
CA VAL A 291 -12.13 23.83 3.88
C VAL A 291 -13.18 22.93 3.26
N ARG A 292 -12.98 21.62 3.39
CA ARG A 292 -13.87 20.58 2.88
C ARG A 292 -14.32 19.71 4.04
N VAL A 293 -15.62 19.74 4.35
CA VAL A 293 -16.24 18.76 5.25
C VAL A 293 -16.72 17.59 4.40
N THR A 294 -16.32 16.37 4.74
CA THR A 294 -16.67 15.19 3.95
C THR A 294 -16.84 13.95 4.82
N THR A 295 -17.59 12.98 4.33
CA THR A 295 -17.77 11.70 5.02
C THR A 295 -16.83 10.63 4.47
N TRP A 296 -16.55 9.62 5.28
CA TRP A 296 -15.86 8.42 4.82
C TRP A 296 -16.58 7.72 3.67
N ALA A 297 -17.91 7.79 3.61
CA ALA A 297 -18.68 7.24 2.50
C ALA A 297 -18.32 7.95 1.19
N GLU A 298 -18.28 9.29 1.19
CA GLU A 298 -17.87 10.09 0.03
C GLU A 298 -16.41 9.85 -0.35
N VAL A 299 -15.49 9.83 0.63
CA VAL A 299 -14.06 9.56 0.36
C VAL A 299 -13.89 8.19 -0.29
N ILE A 300 -14.55 7.15 0.24
CA ILE A 300 -14.47 5.79 -0.32
C ILE A 300 -15.07 5.77 -1.72
N ASP A 301 -16.23 6.37 -1.93
CA ASP A 301 -16.90 6.43 -3.24
C ASP A 301 -16.04 7.15 -4.29
N GLU A 302 -15.46 8.31 -3.97
CA GLU A 302 -14.57 9.04 -4.86
C GLU A 302 -13.31 8.24 -5.23
N ASN A 303 -12.76 7.46 -4.30
CA ASN A 303 -11.63 6.57 -4.59
C ASN A 303 -12.05 5.37 -5.43
N ARG A 304 -13.24 4.79 -5.18
CA ARG A 304 -13.78 3.70 -6.00
C ARG A 304 -14.04 4.17 -7.42
N ALA A 305 -14.63 5.34 -7.62
CA ALA A 305 -14.83 5.94 -8.93
C ALA A 305 -13.51 6.15 -9.68
N ARG A 306 -12.47 6.66 -8.99
CA ARG A 306 -11.11 6.81 -9.56
C ARG A 306 -10.50 5.48 -10.00
N LEU A 307 -10.76 4.41 -9.25
CA LEU A 307 -10.23 3.07 -9.53
C LEU A 307 -11.19 2.21 -10.35
N GLN A 308 -12.37 2.70 -10.72
CA GLN A 308 -13.45 1.89 -11.30
C GLN A 308 -13.01 1.21 -12.60
N PHE A 309 -12.41 1.99 -13.51
CA PHE A 309 -11.90 1.45 -14.78
C PHE A 309 -10.92 0.29 -14.56
N LEU A 310 -10.02 0.45 -13.58
CA LEU A 310 -9.03 -0.57 -13.24
C LEU A 310 -9.66 -1.77 -12.52
N GLN A 311 -10.66 -1.54 -11.67
CA GLN A 311 -11.41 -2.59 -11.00
C GLN A 311 -12.15 -3.48 -12.01
N GLU A 312 -12.83 -2.88 -12.99
CA GLU A 312 -13.54 -3.57 -14.06
C GLU A 312 -12.57 -4.35 -14.96
N THR A 313 -11.43 -3.75 -15.31
CA THR A 313 -10.41 -4.40 -16.15
C THR A 313 -9.71 -5.57 -15.45
N LEU A 314 -9.51 -5.50 -14.14
CA LEU A 314 -8.84 -6.54 -13.36
C LEU A 314 -9.77 -7.68 -12.88
N ASP A 315 -11.07 -7.64 -13.23
CA ASP A 315 -12.12 -8.52 -12.67
C ASP A 315 -12.01 -8.66 -11.13
N TYR A 316 -11.70 -7.56 -10.44
CA TYR A 316 -11.52 -7.60 -9.00
C TYR A 316 -12.87 -7.76 -8.30
N LYS A 317 -13.06 -8.91 -7.66
CA LYS A 317 -14.25 -9.21 -6.85
C LYS A 317 -14.06 -8.73 -5.42
N ALA A 318 -14.73 -7.62 -5.10
CA ALA A 318 -14.74 -7.06 -3.75
C ALA A 318 -15.30 -8.07 -2.73
N SER A 319 -14.63 -8.18 -1.58
CA SER A 319 -15.10 -9.02 -0.47
C SER A 319 -14.68 -8.42 0.86
N ARG A 320 -15.66 -8.25 1.76
CA ARG A 320 -15.45 -7.74 3.13
C ARG A 320 -14.38 -8.54 3.89
N GLN A 321 -14.38 -9.87 3.73
CA GLN A 321 -13.40 -10.73 4.40
C GLN A 321 -11.99 -10.52 3.86
N THR A 322 -11.85 -10.31 2.54
CA THR A 322 -10.56 -10.07 1.90
C THR A 322 -9.98 -8.72 2.33
N GLY A 323 -10.79 -7.66 2.31
CA GLY A 323 -10.37 -6.33 2.77
C GLY A 323 -9.96 -6.32 4.25
N LEU A 324 -10.73 -6.96 5.13
CA LEU A 324 -10.37 -7.03 6.56
C LEU A 324 -9.07 -7.82 6.80
N LYS A 325 -8.90 -8.98 6.14
CA LYS A 325 -7.65 -9.75 6.22
C LYS A 325 -6.45 -8.95 5.70
N HIS A 326 -6.63 -8.21 4.61
CA HIS A 326 -5.61 -7.32 4.08
C HIS A 326 -5.19 -6.28 5.12
N LEU A 327 -6.16 -5.59 5.72
CA LEU A 327 -5.89 -4.62 6.78
C LEU A 327 -5.17 -5.24 7.98
N GLN A 328 -5.62 -6.39 8.47
CA GLN A 328 -4.97 -7.08 9.59
C GLN A 328 -3.51 -7.46 9.30
N ARG A 329 -3.22 -7.92 8.07
CA ARG A 329 -1.86 -8.26 7.65
C ARG A 329 -0.97 -7.02 7.53
N ARG A 330 -1.52 -5.91 7.04
CA ARG A 330 -0.76 -4.69 6.71
C ARG A 330 -0.55 -3.75 7.91
N TYR A 331 -1.47 -3.78 8.88
CA TYR A 331 -1.47 -2.94 10.08
C TYR A 331 -1.65 -3.78 11.36
N PRO A 332 -0.78 -4.79 11.60
CA PRO A 332 -0.91 -5.65 12.79
C PRO A 332 -0.80 -4.85 14.09
N ASP A 333 0.04 -3.81 14.09
CA ASP A 333 0.36 -2.98 15.26
C ASP A 333 -0.86 -2.23 15.83
N CYS A 334 -1.84 -1.88 14.99
CA CYS A 334 -3.02 -1.13 15.43
C CYS A 334 -4.35 -1.90 15.34
N LEU A 335 -4.50 -2.84 14.39
CA LEU A 335 -5.78 -3.54 14.20
C LEU A 335 -5.95 -4.83 15.00
N GLY A 336 -4.88 -5.35 15.61
CA GLY A 336 -4.95 -6.58 16.42
C GLY A 336 -5.99 -6.50 17.54
N GLU A 337 -6.05 -5.37 18.25
CA GLU A 337 -6.95 -5.17 19.39
C GLU A 337 -8.41 -4.99 18.99
N VAL A 338 -8.70 -4.38 17.83
CA VAL A 338 -10.08 -4.08 17.40
C VAL A 338 -10.87 -5.36 17.17
N VAL A 339 -10.26 -6.33 16.47
CA VAL A 339 -10.93 -7.59 16.15
C VAL A 339 -11.05 -8.50 17.39
N GLN A 340 -10.12 -8.40 18.33
CA GLN A 340 -10.24 -9.06 19.63
C GLN A 340 -11.40 -8.47 20.45
N ARG A 341 -11.43 -7.15 20.62
CA ARG A 341 -12.50 -6.45 21.37
C ARG A 341 -13.89 -6.63 20.75
N ALA A 342 -13.98 -6.75 19.42
CA ALA A 342 -15.25 -7.00 18.73
C ALA A 342 -15.76 -8.45 18.90
N ARG A 343 -14.87 -9.39 19.24
CA ARG A 343 -15.22 -10.79 19.52
C ARG A 343 -15.58 -11.04 20.99
N GLU A 344 -15.12 -10.19 21.90
CA GLU A 344 -15.48 -10.26 23.31
C GLU A 344 -16.93 -9.80 23.51
N PRO A 345 -17.82 -10.62 24.11
CA PRO A 345 -19.18 -10.20 24.38
C PRO A 345 -19.14 -8.98 25.31
N GLN A 346 -19.93 -7.94 24.99
CA GLN A 346 -20.13 -6.81 25.90
C GLN A 346 -20.67 -7.36 27.23
N SER A 347 -19.81 -7.42 28.24
CA SER A 347 -20.23 -7.70 29.62
C SER A 347 -21.20 -6.61 30.02
N THR A 348 -22.49 -6.95 29.97
CA THR A 348 -23.56 -6.20 30.60
C THR A 348 -23.29 -6.23 32.10
N TYR A 349 -22.49 -5.29 32.58
CA TYR A 349 -22.58 -4.88 33.97
C TYR A 349 -23.92 -4.18 34.12
N ALA A 350 -24.96 -4.99 34.36
CA ALA A 350 -26.16 -4.55 35.01
C ALA A 350 -25.71 -3.84 36.29
N ARG A 351 -26.00 -2.53 36.37
CA ARG A 351 -25.98 -1.82 37.65
C ARG A 351 -27.01 -2.51 38.53
N ALA A 352 -26.53 -3.32 39.47
CA ALA A 352 -27.29 -3.72 40.63
C ALA A 352 -27.00 -2.70 41.74
N GLY A 353 -28.07 -2.11 42.31
CA GLY A 353 -28.03 -1.24 43.48
C GLY A 353 -28.18 0.23 43.16
#